data_AF-A0AAP3E4G6-F1
#
_entry.id   AF-A0AAP3E4G6-F1
#
_cell.length_a   1.000
_cell.length_b   1.000
_cell.length_c   1.000
_cell.angle_alpha   90.00
_cell.angle_beta   90.00
_cell.angle_gamma   90.00
#
_symmetry.space_group_name_H-M   'P 1'
#
loop_
_entity.id
_entity.type
_entity.pdbx_description
1 polymer ?
#
loop_
_entity_poly.entity_id
_entity_poly.type
_entity_poly.pdbx_seq_one_letter_code
_entity_poly.pdbx_strand_id
1 'polypeptide(L)'
;MKRRNVVVSESYLPYLWENDRIEEHEADNRTLRERLETCEDQLEQLKQQSELETEFRKRFKAIFDVDEPDGSCIAPLITGVDECPHGWPTADSYQQTPPHQPPRGTHGELWLRDGEPGAYSIHVSDLERDILAAYLDFADLHGLEVRFTAASWINPQRAVCVVFYPPEWRPE
;
A
#
# COMPACT_ATOMS: atom_id res chain seq x y z
N MET A 1 3.95 -47.85 -48.55
CA MET A 1 3.23 -46.55 -48.40
C MET A 1 3.69 -45.61 -49.49
N LYS A 2 2.84 -45.28 -50.48
CA LYS A 2 3.17 -44.31 -51.55
C LYS A 2 2.88 -42.89 -51.03
N ARG A 3 3.90 -42.03 -50.92
CA ARG A 3 3.69 -40.59 -50.70
C ARG A 3 3.15 -40.00 -52.00
N ARG A 4 1.96 -39.36 -51.95
CA ARG A 4 1.45 -38.55 -53.06
C ARG A 4 2.10 -37.18 -52.96
N ASN A 5 2.86 -36.81 -53.99
CA ASN A 5 3.34 -35.44 -54.16
C ASN A 5 2.15 -34.60 -54.64
N VAL A 6 1.71 -33.66 -53.81
CA VAL A 6 0.73 -32.64 -54.20
C VAL A 6 1.51 -31.49 -54.82
N VAL A 7 1.26 -31.20 -56.09
CA VAL A 7 1.82 -30.03 -56.78
C VAL A 7 0.79 -28.92 -56.70
N VAL A 8 1.10 -27.88 -55.93
CA VAL A 8 0.28 -26.66 -55.85
C VAL A 8 0.73 -25.72 -56.97
N SER A 9 -0.19 -25.15 -57.74
CA SER A 9 0.19 -24.20 -58.80
C SER A 9 0.71 -22.90 -58.20
N GLU A 10 1.71 -22.28 -58.83
CA GLU A 10 2.29 -21.00 -58.36
C GLU A 10 1.24 -19.88 -58.25
N SER A 11 0.16 -19.95 -59.04
CA SER A 11 -0.97 -19.01 -58.97
C SER A 11 -1.82 -19.13 -57.69
N TYR A 12 -1.67 -20.20 -56.91
CA TYR A 12 -2.38 -20.43 -55.64
C TYR A 12 -1.55 -20.05 -54.40
N LEU A 13 -0.23 -19.85 -54.56
CA LEU A 13 0.67 -19.49 -53.45
C LEU A 13 0.31 -18.15 -52.78
N PRO A 14 -0.10 -17.08 -53.50
CA PRO A 14 -0.49 -15.82 -52.87
C PRO A 14 -1.71 -15.96 -51.94
N TYR A 15 -2.68 -16.80 -52.31
CA TYR A 15 -3.88 -17.04 -51.51
C TYR A 15 -3.59 -17.83 -50.23
N LEU A 16 -2.63 -18.77 -50.27
CA LEU A 16 -2.21 -19.50 -49.08
C LEU A 16 -1.48 -18.55 -48.10
N TRP A 17 -0.62 -17.67 -48.59
CA TRP A 17 0.06 -16.67 -47.76
C TRP A 17 -0.88 -15.60 -47.20
N GLU A 18 -1.93 -15.22 -47.92
CA GLU A 18 -2.96 -14.32 -47.40
C GLU A 18 -3.79 -14.99 -46.30
N ASN A 19 -4.16 -16.27 -46.46
CA ASN A 19 -4.89 -17.01 -45.43
C ASN A 19 -4.05 -17.21 -44.16
N ASP A 20 -2.78 -17.60 -44.28
CA ASP A 20 -1.87 -17.76 -43.13
C ASP A 20 -1.76 -16.43 -42.34
N ARG A 21 -1.69 -15.29 -43.04
CA ARG A 21 -1.66 -13.95 -42.41
C ARG A 21 -2.98 -13.55 -41.76
N ILE A 22 -4.11 -13.97 -42.33
CA ILE A 22 -5.43 -13.74 -41.73
C ILE A 22 -5.54 -14.54 -40.43
N GLU A 23 -5.17 -15.81 -40.44
CA GLU A 23 -5.19 -16.68 -39.25
C GLU A 23 -4.27 -16.15 -38.15
N GLU A 24 -3.06 -15.67 -38.51
CA GLU A 24 -2.13 -15.02 -37.58
C GLU A 24 -2.75 -13.76 -36.95
N HIS A 25 -3.30 -12.85 -37.77
CA HIS A 25 -3.97 -11.65 -37.27
C HIS A 25 -5.20 -11.97 -36.40
N GLU A 26 -5.96 -13.02 -36.71
CA GLU A 26 -7.09 -13.44 -35.89
C GLU A 26 -6.65 -14.01 -34.54
N ALA A 27 -5.54 -14.74 -34.50
CA ALA A 27 -4.93 -15.23 -33.27
C ALA A 27 -4.40 -14.07 -32.40
N ASP A 28 -3.74 -13.09 -33.01
CA ASP A 28 -3.27 -11.88 -32.33
C ASP A 28 -4.45 -11.06 -31.79
N ASN A 29 -5.48 -10.85 -32.60
CA ASN A 29 -6.68 -10.12 -32.17
C ASN A 29 -7.41 -10.83 -31.02
N ARG A 30 -7.44 -12.17 -31.00
CA ARG A 30 -7.99 -12.94 -29.88
C ARG A 30 -7.18 -12.71 -28.61
N THR A 31 -5.85 -12.82 -28.70
CA THR A 31 -4.93 -12.59 -27.59
C THR A 31 -5.06 -11.16 -27.05
N LEU A 32 -5.19 -10.16 -27.93
CA LEU A 32 -5.38 -8.77 -27.53
C LEU A 32 -6.73 -8.55 -26.81
N ARG A 33 -7.80 -9.22 -27.24
CA ARG A 33 -9.10 -9.15 -26.57
C ARG A 33 -9.06 -9.75 -25.17
N GLU A 34 -8.44 -10.92 -25.00
CA GLU A 34 -8.26 -11.55 -23.69
C GLU A 34 -7.44 -10.67 -22.73
N ARG A 35 -6.39 -10.01 -23.24
CA ARG A 35 -5.60 -9.04 -22.48
C ARG A 35 -6.40 -7.80 -22.12
N LEU A 36 -7.23 -7.29 -23.03
CA LEU A 36 -8.09 -6.15 -22.78
C LEU A 36 -9.09 -6.45 -21.66
N GLU A 37 -9.77 -7.60 -21.73
CA GLU A 37 -10.70 -8.07 -20.69
C GLU A 37 -10.00 -8.18 -19.33
N THR A 38 -8.80 -8.78 -19.29
CA THR A 38 -7.98 -8.85 -18.07
C THR A 38 -7.65 -7.46 -17.50
N CYS A 39 -7.31 -6.50 -18.36
CA CYS A 39 -7.02 -5.12 -17.93
C CYS A 39 -8.27 -4.40 -17.43
N GLU A 40 -9.43 -4.62 -18.05
CA GLU A 40 -10.71 -4.05 -17.63
C GLU A 40 -11.09 -4.56 -16.23
N ASP A 41 -10.95 -5.87 -15.99
CA ASP A 41 -11.17 -6.47 -14.68
C ASP A 41 -10.20 -5.90 -13.61
N GLN A 42 -8.92 -5.75 -13.94
CA GLN A 42 -7.94 -5.15 -13.03
C GLN A 42 -8.26 -3.69 -12.71
N LEU A 43 -8.68 -2.91 -13.70
CA LEU A 43 -9.06 -1.51 -13.51
C LEU A 43 -10.26 -1.40 -12.58
N GLU A 44 -11.26 -2.28 -12.74
CA GLU A 44 -12.44 -2.30 -11.88
C GLU A 44 -12.07 -2.66 -10.43
N GLN A 45 -11.20 -3.65 -10.24
CA GLN A 45 -10.69 -4.01 -8.91
C GLN A 45 -9.94 -2.84 -8.24
N LEU A 46 -9.11 -2.11 -9.00
CA LEU A 46 -8.36 -0.96 -8.47
C LEU A 46 -9.28 0.19 -8.07
N LYS A 47 -10.36 0.44 -8.82
CA LYS A 47 -11.38 1.45 -8.45
C LYS A 47 -12.05 1.09 -7.14
N GLN A 48 -12.53 -0.15 -7.01
CA GLN A 48 -13.17 -0.63 -5.79
C GLN A 48 -12.22 -0.56 -4.59
N GLN A 49 -10.95 -0.90 -4.79
CA GLN A 49 -9.93 -0.73 -3.76
C GLN A 49 -9.82 0.75 -3.36
N SER A 50 -9.60 1.66 -4.30
CA SER A 50 -9.45 3.11 -4.02
C SER A 50 -10.65 3.71 -3.28
N GLU A 51 -11.88 3.30 -3.61
CA GLU A 51 -13.08 3.70 -2.89
C GLU A 51 -13.08 3.22 -1.44
N LEU A 52 -12.65 1.97 -1.20
CA LEU A 52 -12.49 1.44 0.15
C LEU A 52 -11.40 2.20 0.92
N GLU A 53 -10.23 2.45 0.32
CA GLU A 53 -9.15 3.21 0.96
C GLU A 53 -9.65 4.59 1.41
N THR A 54 -10.43 5.27 0.56
CA THR A 54 -11.04 6.57 0.86
C THR A 54 -12.00 6.48 2.05
N GLU A 55 -12.85 5.46 2.09
CA GLU A 55 -13.81 5.26 3.18
C GLU A 55 -13.12 4.90 4.50
N PHE A 56 -12.11 4.03 4.48
CA PHE A 56 -11.33 3.69 5.66
C PHE A 56 -10.52 4.87 6.18
N ARG A 57 -9.97 5.71 5.29
CA ARG A 57 -9.29 6.95 5.68
C ARG A 57 -10.25 7.94 6.34
N LYS A 58 -11.45 8.12 5.80
CA LYS A 58 -12.50 8.94 6.45
C LYS A 58 -12.86 8.43 7.84
N ARG A 59 -13.01 7.12 8.00
CA ARG A 59 -13.29 6.50 9.32
C ARG A 59 -12.12 6.69 10.27
N PHE A 60 -10.89 6.53 9.82
CA PHE A 60 -9.71 6.78 10.63
C PHE A 60 -9.68 8.23 11.14
N LYS A 61 -9.84 9.20 10.24
CA LYS A 61 -9.97 10.62 10.59
C LYS A 61 -11.05 10.88 11.62
N ALA A 62 -12.22 10.26 11.48
CA ALA A 62 -13.31 10.40 12.43
C ALA A 62 -13.04 9.74 13.79
N ILE A 63 -12.40 8.56 13.82
CA ILE A 63 -12.09 7.83 15.06
C ILE A 63 -11.03 8.56 15.87
N PHE A 64 -10.01 9.09 15.19
CA PHE A 64 -8.90 9.75 15.85
C PHE A 64 -9.07 11.26 15.93
N ASP A 65 -10.08 11.87 15.32
CA ASP A 65 -10.25 13.33 15.28
C ASP A 65 -9.00 14.04 14.71
N VAL A 66 -8.58 13.57 13.53
CA VAL A 66 -7.41 14.07 12.79
C VAL A 66 -7.75 14.54 11.38
N ASP A 67 -6.91 15.41 10.85
CA ASP A 67 -7.05 15.98 9.52
C ASP A 67 -6.31 15.15 8.47
N GLU A 68 -5.19 15.63 7.96
CA GLU A 68 -4.39 14.98 6.93
C GLU A 68 -3.05 14.53 7.50
N PRO A 69 -2.42 13.52 6.88
CA PRO A 69 -1.06 13.16 7.23
C PRO A 69 -0.11 14.26 6.73
N ASP A 70 0.80 14.68 7.59
CA ASP A 70 1.77 15.76 7.32
C ASP A 70 3.22 15.26 7.24
N GLY A 71 3.46 13.99 7.63
CA GLY A 71 4.80 13.42 7.56
C GLY A 71 4.83 11.93 7.81
N SER A 72 6.03 11.38 7.94
CA SER A 72 6.27 9.95 8.20
C SER A 72 7.09 9.70 9.46
N CYS A 73 7.46 10.76 10.18
CA CYS A 73 8.27 10.67 11.38
C CYS A 73 7.37 10.57 12.63
N ILE A 74 7.62 9.58 13.49
CA ILE A 74 6.89 9.45 14.77
C ILE A 74 7.44 10.39 15.86
N ALA A 75 8.65 10.95 15.67
CA ALA A 75 9.29 11.79 16.68
C ALA A 75 8.45 12.99 17.13
N PRO A 76 7.79 13.76 16.24
CA PRO A 76 6.83 14.80 16.63
C PRO A 76 5.79 14.32 17.63
N LEU A 77 5.27 13.11 17.46
CA LEU A 77 4.33 12.49 18.38
C LEU A 77 4.93 12.22 19.76
N ILE A 78 6.20 11.81 19.80
CA ILE A 78 6.90 11.46 21.05
C ILE A 78 7.33 12.72 21.81
N THR A 79 7.77 13.75 21.11
CA THR A 79 8.39 14.93 21.73
C THR A 79 7.49 16.16 21.77
N GLY A 80 6.36 16.16 21.05
CA GLY A 80 5.48 17.32 20.92
C GLY A 80 6.14 18.50 20.18
N VAL A 81 7.03 18.21 19.23
CA VAL A 81 7.70 19.23 18.41
C VAL A 81 7.17 19.14 16.98
N ASP A 82 6.89 20.28 16.36
CA ASP A 82 6.17 20.37 15.09
C ASP A 82 6.93 19.72 13.92
N GLU A 83 8.26 19.79 13.94
CA GLU A 83 9.11 19.28 12.88
C GLU A 83 9.90 18.05 13.32
N CYS A 84 10.28 17.20 12.37
CA CYS A 84 11.18 16.09 12.65
C CYS A 84 12.50 16.62 13.27
N PRO A 85 12.81 16.27 14.54
CA PRO A 85 13.98 16.79 15.24
C PRO A 85 15.29 16.23 14.69
N HIS A 86 15.21 15.22 13.81
CA HIS A 86 16.34 14.70 13.08
C HIS A 86 16.69 15.62 11.92
N GLY A 87 17.71 16.46 12.12
CA GLY A 87 18.40 17.12 11.01
C GLY A 87 19.17 16.11 10.15
N TRP A 88 20.08 16.61 9.30
CA TRP A 88 21.07 15.74 8.66
C TRP A 88 21.89 15.00 9.73
N PRO A 89 22.08 13.68 9.61
CA PRO A 89 22.61 12.88 10.69
C PRO A 89 24.02 13.33 11.11
N THR A 90 24.19 13.61 12.40
CA THR A 90 25.50 13.74 13.04
C THR A 90 25.74 12.51 13.93
N ALA A 91 26.99 12.15 14.19
CA ALA A 91 27.31 10.94 14.95
C ALA A 91 26.71 10.93 16.37
N ASP A 92 26.48 12.11 16.95
CA ASP A 92 25.95 12.29 18.30
C ASP A 92 24.40 12.28 18.34
N SER A 93 23.72 12.45 17.20
CA SER A 93 22.25 12.58 17.13
C SER A 93 21.49 11.24 17.11
N TYR A 94 22.17 10.10 17.28
CA TYR A 94 21.51 8.79 17.24
C TYR A 94 21.18 8.21 18.63
N GLN A 95 21.79 8.73 19.70
CA GLN A 95 21.68 8.13 21.04
C GLN A 95 20.68 8.85 21.96
N GLN A 96 20.23 10.05 21.60
CA GLN A 96 19.32 10.85 22.45
C GLN A 96 18.06 11.34 21.75
N THR A 97 17.85 10.97 20.49
CA THR A 97 16.72 11.44 19.68
C THR A 97 15.68 10.33 19.58
N PRO A 98 14.38 10.63 19.75
CA PRO A 98 13.30 9.66 19.51
C PRO A 98 13.46 9.03 18.12
N PRO A 99 13.07 7.77 17.88
CA PRO A 99 13.26 7.16 16.56
C PRO A 99 12.39 7.80 15.48
N HIS A 100 12.79 7.65 14.21
CA HIS A 100 11.98 8.09 13.07
C HIS A 100 10.69 7.27 12.90
N GLN A 101 10.71 6.00 13.30
CA GLN A 101 9.61 5.06 13.10
C GLN A 101 9.54 4.05 14.25
N PRO A 102 8.37 3.46 14.52
CA PRO A 102 8.24 2.36 15.47
C PRO A 102 8.92 1.08 14.93
N PRO A 103 9.03 0.00 15.74
CA PRO A 103 9.62 -1.26 15.31
C PRO A 103 9.00 -1.78 14.03
N ARG A 104 9.82 -2.27 13.10
CA ARG A 104 9.39 -2.75 11.77
C ARG A 104 8.58 -1.70 10.98
N GLY A 105 8.88 -0.42 11.20
CA GLY A 105 8.43 0.72 10.41
C GLY A 105 8.70 0.57 8.92
N THR A 106 7.68 0.59 8.06
CA THR A 106 7.88 0.56 6.59
C THR A 106 7.08 1.66 5.88
N HIS A 107 5.83 1.88 6.27
CA HIS A 107 4.92 2.86 5.65
C HIS A 107 4.05 3.54 6.71
N GLY A 108 4.67 4.32 7.59
CA GLY A 108 3.97 5.06 8.63
C GLY A 108 3.65 6.50 8.22
N GLU A 109 2.50 6.99 8.65
CA GLU A 109 2.02 8.35 8.44
C GLU A 109 1.78 9.02 9.81
N LEU A 110 2.29 10.24 9.97
CA LEU A 110 1.98 11.13 11.08
C LEU A 110 0.79 11.99 10.68
N TRP A 111 -0.26 11.93 11.49
CA TRP A 111 -1.52 12.65 11.33
C TRP A 111 -1.63 13.79 12.32
N LEU A 112 -2.03 14.95 11.84
CA LEU A 112 -2.15 16.15 12.66
C LEU A 112 -3.58 16.36 13.16
N ARG A 113 -3.69 17.02 14.31
CA ARG A 113 -4.91 17.55 14.89
C ARG A 113 -4.71 19.03 15.16
N ASP A 114 -5.44 19.89 14.46
CA ASP A 114 -5.33 21.35 14.61
C ASP A 114 -3.89 21.88 14.42
N GLY A 115 -3.09 21.18 13.60
CA GLY A 115 -1.67 21.49 13.36
C GLY A 115 -0.68 20.82 14.31
N GLU A 116 -1.15 20.19 15.39
CA GLU A 116 -0.32 19.48 16.36
C GLU A 116 -0.23 17.98 16.05
N PRO A 117 0.87 17.28 16.42
CA PRO A 117 0.96 15.83 16.30
C PRO A 117 -0.18 15.11 17.02
N GLY A 118 -1.07 14.48 16.23
CA GLY A 118 -2.19 13.71 16.74
C GLY A 118 -1.82 12.24 16.87
N ALA A 119 -1.85 11.51 15.75
CA ALA A 119 -1.67 10.07 15.70
C ALA A 119 -0.53 9.67 14.77
N TYR A 120 0.16 8.58 15.05
CA TYR A 120 1.04 7.93 14.09
C TYR A 120 0.48 6.56 13.73
N SER A 121 0.16 6.36 12.46
CA SER A 121 -0.38 5.09 11.97
C SER A 121 0.64 4.34 11.14
N ILE A 122 0.65 3.02 11.26
CA ILE A 122 1.43 2.14 10.40
C ILE A 122 0.63 0.90 10.03
N HIS A 123 0.81 0.46 8.79
CA HIS A 123 0.18 -0.73 8.26
C HIS A 123 1.13 -1.92 8.37
N VAL A 124 0.63 -3.02 8.95
CA VAL A 124 1.34 -4.29 9.02
C VAL A 124 0.53 -5.37 8.30
N SER A 125 1.17 -6.11 7.41
CA SER A 125 0.52 -7.24 6.72
C SER A 125 0.24 -8.39 7.68
N ASP A 126 1.14 -8.59 8.64
CA ASP A 126 1.10 -9.71 9.59
C ASP A 126 1.48 -9.22 11.00
N LEU A 127 0.64 -9.52 11.98
CA LEU A 127 0.88 -9.19 13.38
C LEU A 127 1.24 -10.46 14.16
N GLU A 128 2.53 -10.79 14.14
CA GLU A 128 3.08 -11.89 14.94
C GLU A 128 3.25 -11.48 16.41
N ARG A 129 3.41 -12.47 17.30
CA ARG A 129 3.46 -12.25 18.75
C ARG A 129 4.64 -11.40 19.19
N ASP A 130 5.80 -11.61 18.58
CA ASP A 130 7.02 -10.83 18.82
C ASP A 130 6.88 -9.38 18.33
N ILE A 131 6.22 -9.18 17.18
CA ILE A 131 5.90 -7.86 16.64
C ILE A 131 4.95 -7.11 17.58
N LEU A 132 3.89 -7.79 18.03
CA LEU A 132 2.92 -7.22 18.97
C LEU A 132 3.61 -6.77 20.26
N ALA A 133 4.46 -7.62 20.85
CA ALA A 133 5.23 -7.29 22.04
C ALA A 133 6.13 -6.06 21.80
N ALA A 134 6.83 -6.02 20.67
CA ALA A 134 7.69 -4.88 20.34
C ALA A 134 6.93 -3.55 20.23
N TYR A 135 5.70 -3.55 19.68
CA TYR A 135 4.89 -2.33 19.62
C TYR A 135 4.35 -1.91 20.99
N LEU A 136 3.98 -2.86 21.85
CA LEU A 136 3.55 -2.56 23.22
C LEU A 136 4.71 -1.99 24.05
N ASP A 137 5.88 -2.63 23.99
CA ASP A 137 7.09 -2.18 24.68
C ASP A 137 7.52 -0.78 24.18
N PHE A 138 7.38 -0.54 22.87
CA PHE A 138 7.65 0.78 22.28
C PHE A 138 6.69 1.86 22.79
N ALA A 139 5.39 1.55 22.87
CA ALA A 139 4.40 2.47 23.39
C ALA A 139 4.73 2.84 24.84
N ASP A 140 4.99 1.84 25.69
CA ASP A 140 5.34 2.03 27.10
C ASP A 140 6.62 2.86 27.28
N LEU A 141 7.67 2.55 26.50
CA LEU A 141 8.95 3.28 26.55
C LEU A 141 8.80 4.78 26.26
N HIS A 142 7.89 5.13 25.36
CA HIS A 142 7.69 6.50 24.91
C HIS A 142 6.48 7.20 25.54
N GLY A 143 5.81 6.55 26.50
CA GLY A 143 4.62 7.12 27.16
C GLY A 143 3.45 7.32 26.20
N LEU A 144 3.36 6.49 25.17
CA LEU A 144 2.27 6.49 24.18
C LEU A 144 1.27 5.39 24.51
N GLU A 145 0.04 5.56 24.03
CA GLU A 145 -0.93 4.48 23.92
C GLU A 145 -0.86 3.88 22.51
N VAL A 146 -1.25 2.61 22.39
CA VAL A 146 -1.29 1.90 21.11
C VAL A 146 -2.63 1.21 20.89
N ARG A 147 -3.17 1.35 19.68
CA ARG A 147 -4.41 0.68 19.23
C ARG A 147 -4.13 -0.12 17.97
N PHE A 148 -4.69 -1.34 17.92
CA PHE A 148 -4.67 -2.19 16.74
C PHE A 148 -6.07 -2.19 16.12
N THR A 149 -6.17 -1.91 14.83
CA THR A 149 -7.46 -1.86 14.13
C THR A 149 -7.39 -2.53 12.77
N ALA A 150 -8.45 -3.24 12.39
CA ALA A 150 -8.61 -3.76 11.04
C ALA A 150 -8.96 -2.65 10.02
N ALA A 151 -9.13 -1.41 10.48
CA ALA A 151 -9.44 -0.24 9.65
C ALA A 151 -8.22 0.31 8.89
N SER A 152 -7.42 -0.58 8.29
CA SER A 152 -6.31 -0.21 7.43
C SER A 152 -6.84 0.39 6.13
N TRP A 153 -6.49 1.64 5.80
CA TRP A 153 -6.79 2.22 4.49
C TRP A 153 -5.75 1.87 3.43
N ILE A 154 -4.53 1.49 3.81
CA ILE A 154 -3.57 0.88 2.89
C ILE A 154 -3.82 -0.63 2.90
N ASN A 155 -4.11 -1.22 1.73
CA ASN A 155 -4.53 -2.61 1.60
C ASN A 155 -5.70 -2.99 2.52
N PRO A 156 -6.90 -2.41 2.31
CA PRO A 156 -8.08 -2.71 3.11
C PRO A 156 -8.31 -4.21 3.23
N GLN A 157 -8.72 -4.66 4.42
CA GLN A 157 -9.03 -6.06 4.74
C GLN A 157 -7.84 -7.04 4.75
N ARG A 158 -6.64 -6.61 4.31
CA ARG A 158 -5.44 -7.46 4.25
C ARG A 158 -4.34 -7.04 5.21
N ALA A 159 -4.47 -5.87 5.82
CA ALA A 159 -3.51 -5.34 6.77
C ALA A 159 -4.21 -4.90 8.06
N VAL A 160 -3.47 -4.96 9.16
CA VAL A 160 -3.82 -4.31 10.42
C VAL A 160 -3.16 -2.94 10.43
N CYS A 161 -3.88 -1.93 10.91
CA CYS A 161 -3.32 -0.63 11.21
C CYS A 161 -2.99 -0.58 12.71
N VAL A 162 -1.74 -0.26 13.02
CA VAL A 162 -1.25 0.02 14.37
C VAL A 162 -1.18 1.52 14.51
N VAL A 163 -1.76 2.05 15.59
CA VAL A 163 -1.88 3.50 15.80
C VAL A 163 -1.29 3.83 17.15
N PHE A 164 -0.28 4.68 17.15
CA PHE A 164 0.28 5.31 18.35
C PHE A 164 -0.32 6.69 18.54
N TYR A 165 -0.60 7.04 19.80
CA TYR A 165 -1.19 8.31 20.15
C TYR A 165 -0.90 8.71 21.61
N PRO A 166 -0.93 10.01 21.96
CA PRO A 166 -0.72 10.45 23.34
C PRO A 166 -1.83 9.98 24.29
N PRO A 167 -1.50 9.61 25.55
CA PRO A 167 -2.46 9.05 26.51
C PRO A 167 -3.59 10.00 26.91
N GLU A 168 -3.37 11.31 26.86
CA GLU A 168 -4.37 12.34 27.09
C GLU A 168 -5.50 12.36 26.06
N TRP A 169 -5.30 11.71 24.90
CA TRP A 169 -6.17 11.81 23.74
C TRP A 169 -7.06 10.58 23.51
N ARG A 170 -7.31 9.75 24.54
CA ARG A 170 -8.09 8.50 24.43
C ARG A 170 -9.27 8.62 23.45
N PRO A 171 -9.15 8.05 22.24
CA PRO A 171 -10.21 8.14 21.25
C PRO A 171 -11.39 7.29 21.74
N GLU A 172 -12.58 7.87 21.78
CA GLU A 172 -13.82 7.19 22.22
C GLU A 172 -14.17 5.98 21.34
#